data_AF-A0A1I3FQ20-F1
#
_entry.id   AF-A0A1I3FQ20-F1
#
_cell.length_a   1.000
_cell.length_b   1.000
_cell.length_c   1.000
_cell.angle_alpha   90.00
_cell.angle_beta   90.00
_cell.angle_gamma   90.00
#
_symmetry.space_group_name_H-M   'P 1'
#
loop_
_entity.id
_entity.type
_entity.pdbx_description
1 polymer ?
#
loop_
_entity_poly.entity_id
_entity_poly.type
_entity_poly.pdbx_seq_one_letter_code
_entity_poly.pdbx_strand_id
1 'polypeptide(L)'
;MSKIVLYHGSDKIVSAPQYGYGKPFNDYGQGFYCTKHIDLAKEWAVEAERDGFVNVYEIDDKGLKILNLNDEKYSILHWITLLIEHRTFSINSPLARDGIGFLQRNYHIDIDEYDAIIGYRADDSYFSFARAFLANTISIEQLEEAMHLGELGQQFFIKSEKAFSKLKFIEAKQVDCAEYYPKKSARDSKARESYSTIADAMDKKGTYLIDLVRKEQ
;
A
#
# COMPACT_ATOMS: atom_id res chain seq x y z
N MET A 1 23.84 0.25 12.32
CA MET A 1 22.74 0.30 13.29
C MET A 1 21.87 1.46 12.86
N SER A 2 20.65 1.19 12.40
CA SER A 2 19.74 2.25 11.99
C SER A 2 18.47 2.10 12.82
N LYS A 3 18.21 3.14 13.61
CA LYS A 3 16.95 3.30 14.33
C LYS A 3 16.03 4.06 13.40
N ILE A 4 14.92 3.45 13.02
CA ILE A 4 13.95 4.06 12.11
C ILE A 4 12.78 4.55 12.94
N VAL A 5 12.43 5.83 12.76
CA VAL A 5 11.21 6.38 13.34
C VAL A 5 10.03 6.04 12.42
N LEU A 6 8.99 5.46 13.03
CA LEU A 6 7.78 5.03 12.36
C LEU A 6 6.56 5.68 13.02
N TYR A 7 5.56 6.00 12.20
CA TYR A 7 4.32 6.64 12.60
C TYR A 7 3.12 5.78 12.22
N HIS A 8 2.19 5.60 13.15
CA HIS A 8 0.92 4.90 12.92
C HIS A 8 -0.24 5.83 13.28
N GLY A 9 -1.07 6.13 12.28
CA GLY A 9 -2.33 6.84 12.48
C GLY A 9 -3.43 5.90 12.95
N SER A 10 -4.11 6.25 14.04
CA SER A 10 -5.28 5.52 14.55
C SER A 10 -6.21 6.42 15.34
N ASP A 11 -7.41 5.92 15.62
CA ASP A 11 -8.41 6.60 16.45
C ASP A 11 -8.16 6.48 17.97
N LYS A 12 -7.08 5.79 18.34
CA LYS A 12 -6.69 5.54 19.73
C LYS A 12 -5.19 5.53 19.88
N ILE A 13 -4.74 5.62 21.12
CA ILE A 13 -3.34 5.38 21.48
C ILE A 13 -3.07 3.87 21.41
N VAL A 14 -2.03 3.49 20.68
CA VAL A 14 -1.54 2.12 20.54
C VAL A 14 -0.15 2.10 21.16
N SER A 15 -0.05 1.85 22.46
CA SER A 15 1.26 1.83 23.15
C SER A 15 1.97 0.48 23.07
N ALA A 16 1.23 -0.60 22.79
CA ALA A 16 1.73 -1.96 22.72
C ALA A 16 1.08 -2.70 21.54
N PRO A 17 1.54 -2.48 20.29
CA PRO A 17 1.05 -3.24 19.15
C PRO A 17 1.39 -4.73 19.32
N GLN A 18 0.41 -5.60 19.09
CA GLN A 18 0.54 -7.03 19.30
C GLN A 18 0.66 -7.77 17.97
N TYR A 19 1.58 -8.73 17.91
CA TYR A 19 1.70 -9.65 16.78
C TYR A 19 0.42 -10.48 16.62
N GLY A 20 0.01 -10.75 15.38
CA GLY A 20 -1.21 -11.49 15.06
C GLY A 20 -2.51 -10.69 15.17
N TYR A 21 -2.43 -9.39 15.47
CA TYR A 21 -3.58 -8.48 15.49
C TYR A 21 -3.64 -7.64 14.21
N GLY A 22 -4.81 -7.05 13.95
CA GLY A 22 -5.10 -6.27 12.74
C GLY A 22 -6.10 -6.98 11.84
N LYS A 23 -6.54 -6.29 10.78
CA LYS A 23 -7.46 -6.87 9.80
C LYS A 23 -6.74 -7.96 9.00
N PRO A 24 -7.37 -9.11 8.74
CA PRO A 24 -6.73 -10.20 8.01
C PRO A 24 -6.42 -9.85 6.55
N PHE A 25 -7.30 -9.07 5.92
CA PHE A 25 -7.20 -8.69 4.51
C PHE A 25 -6.69 -7.26 4.39
N ASN A 26 -5.44 -6.99 4.78
CA ASN A 26 -4.74 -5.74 4.53
C ASN A 26 -3.76 -5.85 3.35
N ASP A 27 -3.14 -4.75 2.91
CA ASP A 27 -2.39 -4.67 1.63
C ASP A 27 -1.34 -5.77 1.46
N TYR A 28 -0.72 -6.17 2.57
CA TYR A 28 0.33 -7.19 2.63
C TYR A 28 0.02 -8.27 3.67
N GLY A 29 -1.26 -8.43 4.03
CA GLY A 29 -1.73 -9.39 5.03
C GLY A 29 -1.89 -8.81 6.45
N GLN A 30 -2.00 -9.69 7.44
CA GLN A 30 -2.25 -9.28 8.82
C GLN A 30 -0.97 -8.79 9.50
N GLY A 31 -1.04 -7.65 10.18
CA GLY A 31 0.07 -7.12 10.97
C GLY A 31 -0.07 -5.63 11.21
N PHE A 32 1.05 -4.95 11.46
CA PHE A 32 1.05 -3.56 11.91
C PHE A 32 1.60 -2.61 10.85
N TYR A 33 0.80 -1.60 10.51
CA TYR A 33 1.06 -0.71 9.37
C TYR A 33 1.48 0.67 9.85
N CYS A 34 2.70 1.06 9.50
CA CYS A 34 3.27 2.36 9.82
C CYS A 34 3.67 3.11 8.54
N THR A 35 4.19 4.32 8.70
CA THR A 35 4.88 5.08 7.65
C THR A 35 6.05 5.85 8.25
N LYS A 36 7.02 6.23 7.41
CA LYS A 36 8.11 7.15 7.79
C LYS A 36 7.67 8.62 7.71
N HIS A 37 6.49 8.91 7.18
CA HIS A 37 6.00 10.26 6.92
C HIS A 37 4.93 10.65 7.93
N ILE A 38 5.26 11.55 8.85
CA ILE A 38 4.35 11.94 9.93
C ILE A 38 3.04 12.53 9.42
N ASP A 39 3.06 13.37 8.38
CA ASP A 39 1.84 14.00 7.86
C ASP A 39 0.88 12.97 7.27
N LEU A 40 1.40 11.94 6.58
CA LEU A 40 0.58 10.82 6.11
C LEU A 40 -0.04 10.07 7.29
N ALA A 41 0.72 9.79 8.35
CA ALA A 41 0.15 9.14 9.54
C ALA A 41 -0.94 10.00 10.20
N LYS A 42 -0.80 11.33 10.20
CA LYS A 42 -1.82 12.25 10.73
C LYS A 42 -3.08 12.25 9.86
N GLU A 43 -2.93 12.28 8.54
CA GLU A 43 -4.05 12.10 7.60
C GLU A 43 -4.76 10.75 7.82
N TRP A 44 -4.03 9.68 8.11
CA TRP A 44 -4.60 8.36 8.38
C TRP A 44 -5.29 8.23 9.75
N ALA A 45 -4.95 9.11 10.69
CA ALA A 45 -5.49 9.05 12.05
C ALA A 45 -6.92 9.59 12.17
N VAL A 46 -7.33 10.48 11.25
CA VAL A 46 -8.56 11.28 11.37
C VAL A 46 -9.68 10.84 10.41
N GLU A 47 -10.91 11.13 10.80
CA GLU A 47 -12.11 11.11 9.93
C GLU A 47 -12.83 12.46 10.01
N ALA A 48 -13.86 12.68 9.19
CA ALA A 48 -14.52 13.99 9.00
C ALA A 48 -14.89 14.74 10.29
N GLU A 49 -15.32 13.99 11.31
CA GLU A 49 -15.78 14.53 12.60
C GLU A 49 -15.09 13.81 13.77
N ARG A 50 -13.90 13.26 13.54
CA ARG A 50 -13.20 12.44 14.53
C ARG A 50 -11.70 12.72 14.53
N ASP A 51 -11.24 13.32 15.61
CA ASP A 51 -9.83 13.42 15.98
C ASP A 51 -9.16 12.04 16.03
N GLY A 52 -7.84 12.06 15.89
CA GLY A 52 -7.03 10.84 15.91
C GLY A 52 -5.78 10.99 16.76
N PHE A 53 -4.96 9.95 16.70
CA PHE A 53 -3.63 9.92 17.28
C PHE A 53 -2.63 9.45 16.25
N VAL A 54 -1.47 10.12 16.21
CA VAL A 54 -0.27 9.55 15.63
C VAL A 54 0.57 8.94 16.75
N ASN A 55 0.72 7.63 16.67
CA ASN A 55 1.57 6.84 17.55
C ASN A 55 2.97 6.77 16.93
N VAL A 56 3.97 7.19 17.71
CA VAL A 56 5.37 7.27 17.30
C VAL A 56 6.11 6.05 17.86
N TYR A 57 6.87 5.40 16.99
CA TYR A 57 7.69 4.25 17.34
C TYR A 57 9.11 4.43 16.83
N GLU A 58 10.02 3.72 17.48
CA GLU A 58 11.36 3.47 16.99
C GLU A 58 11.51 1.97 16.76
N ILE A 59 11.99 1.57 15.58
CA ILE A 59 12.35 0.17 15.30
C ILE A 59 13.85 0.05 15.07
N ASP A 60 14.48 -0.92 15.73
CA ASP A 60 15.86 -1.34 15.43
C ASP A 60 15.85 -2.30 14.24
N ASP A 61 16.34 -1.84 13.10
CA ASP A 61 16.37 -2.64 11.86
C ASP A 61 17.48 -3.70 11.85
N LYS A 62 18.36 -3.73 12.85
CA LYS A 62 19.53 -4.61 12.86
C LYS A 62 19.11 -6.07 12.74
N GLY A 63 19.51 -6.72 11.65
CA GLY A 63 19.23 -8.14 11.42
C GLY A 63 17.76 -8.44 11.14
N LEU A 64 16.90 -7.44 10.90
CA LEU A 64 15.59 -7.66 10.30
C LEU A 64 15.77 -7.89 8.79
N LYS A 65 15.02 -8.84 8.23
CA LYS A 65 14.92 -9.03 6.78
C LYS A 65 13.79 -8.14 6.25
N ILE A 66 14.16 -7.04 5.59
CA ILE A 66 13.19 -6.04 5.09
C ILE A 66 13.09 -6.15 3.57
N LEU A 67 11.88 -6.39 3.07
CA LEU A 67 11.57 -6.32 1.65
C LEU A 67 11.24 -4.88 1.29
N ASN A 68 11.94 -4.30 0.32
CA ASN A 68 11.57 -3.00 -0.23
C ASN A 68 11.06 -3.17 -1.66
N LEU A 69 9.74 -3.10 -1.84
CA LEU A 69 9.08 -3.21 -3.14
C LEU A 69 9.37 -2.03 -4.08
N ASN A 70 9.99 -0.97 -3.56
CA ASN A 70 10.39 0.20 -4.35
C ASN A 70 11.85 0.09 -4.85
N ASP A 71 12.55 -1.02 -4.59
CA ASP A 71 13.87 -1.29 -5.18
C ASP A 71 13.74 -1.54 -6.69
N GLU A 72 14.75 -1.16 -7.47
CA GLU A 72 14.77 -1.23 -8.96
C GLU A 72 14.51 -2.62 -9.55
N LYS A 73 14.72 -3.68 -8.77
CA LYS A 73 14.46 -5.07 -9.19
C LYS A 73 12.96 -5.43 -9.17
N TYR A 74 12.14 -4.64 -8.50
CA TYR A 74 10.70 -4.82 -8.45
C TYR A 74 10.01 -3.81 -9.34
N SER A 75 8.85 -4.21 -9.83
CA SER A 75 8.00 -3.40 -10.70
C SER A 75 6.64 -3.22 -10.07
N ILE A 76 5.81 -2.36 -10.65
CA ILE A 76 4.43 -2.19 -10.19
C ILE A 76 3.64 -3.51 -10.23
N LEU A 77 4.02 -4.43 -11.13
CA LEU A 77 3.41 -5.74 -11.25
C LEU A 77 3.67 -6.62 -10.02
N HIS A 78 4.82 -6.48 -9.37
CA HIS A 78 5.08 -7.17 -8.10
C HIS A 78 4.19 -6.62 -6.98
N TRP A 79 4.08 -5.29 -6.90
CA TRP A 79 3.23 -4.64 -5.90
C TRP A 79 1.75 -5.04 -6.07
N ILE A 80 1.21 -4.96 -7.30
CA ILE A 80 -0.20 -5.30 -7.53
C ILE A 80 -0.44 -6.80 -7.31
N THR A 81 0.54 -7.67 -7.60
CA THR A 81 0.46 -9.10 -7.32
C THR A 81 0.33 -9.40 -5.82
N LEU A 82 1.15 -8.76 -4.99
CA LEU A 82 0.99 -8.88 -3.53
C LEU A 82 -0.36 -8.31 -3.06
N LEU A 83 -0.79 -7.19 -3.63
CA LEU A 83 -2.07 -6.58 -3.27
C LEU A 83 -3.26 -7.52 -3.54
N ILE A 84 -3.31 -8.16 -4.72
CA ILE A 84 -4.40 -9.09 -5.09
C ILE A 84 -4.36 -10.41 -4.32
N GLU A 85 -3.18 -10.81 -3.82
CA GLU A 85 -3.03 -12.02 -3.00
C GLU A 85 -3.57 -11.82 -1.57
N HIS A 86 -3.52 -10.58 -1.04
CA HIS A 86 -3.92 -10.29 0.35
C HIS A 86 -5.25 -9.52 0.48
N ARG A 87 -5.75 -8.90 -0.59
CA ARG A 87 -7.03 -8.19 -0.60
C ARG A 87 -8.07 -8.90 -1.47
N THR A 88 -9.33 -8.72 -1.12
CA THR A 88 -10.45 -9.27 -1.91
C THR A 88 -10.80 -8.36 -3.07
N PHE A 89 -10.75 -8.90 -4.29
CA PHE A 89 -11.23 -8.24 -5.52
C PHE A 89 -12.41 -9.01 -6.11
N SER A 90 -13.43 -8.30 -6.59
CA SER A 90 -14.51 -8.92 -7.37
C SER A 90 -14.02 -9.20 -8.78
N ILE A 91 -13.78 -10.46 -9.11
CA ILE A 91 -13.23 -10.87 -10.41
C ILE A 91 -14.38 -11.34 -11.31
N ASN A 92 -14.78 -10.49 -12.26
CA ASN A 92 -16.00 -10.71 -13.05
C ASN A 92 -15.74 -11.07 -14.53
N SER A 93 -14.50 -11.08 -15.01
CA SER A 93 -14.18 -11.41 -16.42
C SER A 93 -13.17 -12.57 -16.53
N PRO A 94 -13.23 -13.40 -17.60
CA PRO A 94 -12.23 -14.43 -17.88
C PRO A 94 -10.82 -13.86 -17.99
N LEU A 95 -10.66 -12.72 -18.68
CA LEU A 95 -9.38 -12.03 -18.82
C LEU A 95 -8.77 -11.66 -17.46
N ALA A 96 -9.57 -11.16 -16.53
CA ALA A 96 -9.08 -10.82 -15.20
C ALA A 96 -8.62 -12.06 -14.43
N ARG A 97 -9.29 -13.21 -14.57
CA ARG A 97 -8.86 -14.47 -13.92
C ARG A 97 -7.53 -14.95 -14.50
N ASP A 98 -7.42 -15.00 -15.83
CA ASP A 98 -6.20 -15.45 -16.50
C ASP A 98 -5.04 -14.50 -16.22
N GLY A 99 -5.31 -13.19 -16.21
CA GLY A 99 -4.34 -12.15 -15.86
C GLY A 99 -3.87 -12.24 -14.42
N ILE A 100 -4.76 -12.49 -13.45
CA ILE A 100 -4.36 -12.75 -12.05
C ILE A 100 -3.47 -13.99 -11.97
N GLY A 101 -3.84 -15.07 -12.67
CA GLY A 101 -3.01 -16.28 -12.73
C GLY A 101 -1.63 -16.01 -13.31
N PHE A 102 -1.55 -15.22 -14.40
CA PHE A 102 -0.28 -14.79 -14.98
C PHE A 102 0.57 -13.99 -13.98
N LEU A 103 -0.04 -13.02 -13.30
CA LEU A 103 0.63 -12.19 -12.29
C LEU A 103 1.19 -13.03 -11.15
N GLN A 104 0.40 -13.94 -10.59
CA GLN A 104 0.82 -14.85 -9.52
C GLN A 104 1.95 -15.80 -9.94
N ARG A 105 1.97 -16.25 -11.20
CA ARG A 105 3.06 -17.11 -11.69
C ARG A 105 4.37 -16.36 -11.90
N ASN A 106 4.30 -15.11 -12.36
CA ASN A 106 5.45 -14.39 -12.90
C ASN A 106 5.99 -13.28 -11.97
N TYR A 107 5.18 -12.79 -11.04
CA TYR A 107 5.48 -11.62 -10.20
C TYR A 107 5.21 -11.86 -8.71
N HIS A 108 4.86 -13.09 -8.31
CA HIS A 108 4.73 -13.45 -6.90
C HIS A 108 6.06 -13.30 -6.17
N ILE A 109 5.98 -12.80 -4.94
CA ILE A 109 7.11 -12.71 -4.02
C ILE A 109 6.72 -13.49 -2.78
N ASP A 110 7.51 -14.50 -2.43
CA ASP A 110 7.38 -15.15 -1.13
C ASP A 110 7.79 -14.16 -0.04
N ILE A 111 6.80 -13.66 0.70
CA ILE A 111 7.01 -12.69 1.78
C ILE A 111 7.16 -13.35 3.16
N ASP A 112 7.14 -14.68 3.25
CA ASP A 112 7.08 -15.37 4.55
C ASP A 112 8.34 -15.16 5.37
N GLU A 113 9.48 -15.18 4.71
CA GLU A 113 10.80 -14.98 5.33
C GLU A 113 11.11 -13.53 5.73
N TYR A 114 10.27 -12.56 5.33
CA TYR A 114 10.50 -11.16 5.63
C TYR A 114 9.88 -10.75 6.97
N ASP A 115 10.64 -9.94 7.70
CA ASP A 115 10.26 -9.36 8.99
C ASP A 115 9.39 -8.11 8.80
N ALA A 116 9.65 -7.35 7.73
CA ALA A 116 8.90 -6.15 7.35
C ALA A 116 8.89 -5.94 5.83
N ILE A 117 7.91 -5.19 5.34
CA ILE A 117 7.75 -4.83 3.93
C ILE A 117 7.58 -3.31 3.81
N ILE A 118 8.28 -2.73 2.84
CA ILE A 118 8.14 -1.34 2.42
C ILE A 118 7.52 -1.33 1.03
N GLY A 119 6.45 -0.56 0.82
CA GLY A 119 5.81 -0.41 -0.48
C GLY A 119 4.67 0.60 -0.45
N TYR A 120 3.94 0.73 -1.56
CA TYR A 120 2.80 1.64 -1.65
C TYR A 120 1.59 1.14 -0.84
N ARG A 121 0.95 2.06 -0.11
CA ARG A 121 -0.39 1.86 0.46
C ARG A 121 -1.42 1.65 -0.64
N ALA A 122 -2.42 0.80 -0.43
CA ALA A 122 -3.61 0.77 -1.26
C ALA A 122 -4.83 1.33 -0.50
N ASP A 123 -5.20 2.57 -0.82
CA ASP A 123 -6.47 3.18 -0.43
C ASP A 123 -7.49 3.11 -1.57
N ASP A 124 -8.65 3.76 -1.39
CA ASP A 124 -9.78 3.66 -2.33
C ASP A 124 -9.40 4.00 -3.78
N SER A 125 -8.52 4.99 -3.97
CA SER A 125 -8.02 5.38 -5.28
C SER A 125 -7.17 4.27 -5.89
N TYR A 126 -6.25 3.69 -5.14
CA TYR A 126 -5.44 2.56 -5.63
C TYR A 126 -6.24 1.30 -5.94
N PHE A 127 -7.25 1.00 -5.13
CA PHE A 127 -8.19 -0.07 -5.45
C PHE A 127 -8.93 0.19 -6.75
N SER A 128 -9.19 1.45 -7.11
CA SER A 128 -9.75 1.78 -8.43
C SER A 128 -8.74 1.55 -9.54
N PHE A 129 -7.45 1.89 -9.36
CA PHE A 129 -6.41 1.72 -10.37
C PHE A 129 -6.12 0.24 -10.62
N ALA A 130 -5.97 -0.55 -9.54
CA ALA A 130 -5.80 -1.99 -9.63
C ALA A 130 -6.97 -2.66 -10.34
N ARG A 131 -8.22 -2.27 -10.01
CA ARG A 131 -9.41 -2.78 -10.71
C ARG A 131 -9.41 -2.41 -12.19
N ALA A 132 -9.04 -1.18 -12.54
CA ALA A 132 -8.98 -0.74 -13.93
C ALA A 132 -7.92 -1.51 -14.74
N PHE A 133 -6.76 -1.76 -14.14
CA PHE A 133 -5.71 -2.58 -14.76
C PHE A 133 -6.18 -4.02 -14.96
N LEU A 134 -6.77 -4.64 -13.92
CA LEU A 134 -7.33 -6.00 -13.99
C LEU A 134 -8.49 -6.12 -14.99
N ALA A 135 -9.24 -5.04 -15.20
CA ALA A 135 -10.28 -4.93 -16.20
C ALA A 135 -9.75 -4.59 -17.60
N ASN A 136 -8.42 -4.53 -17.79
CA ASN A 136 -7.76 -4.18 -19.05
C ASN A 136 -8.16 -2.79 -19.58
N THR A 137 -8.51 -1.87 -18.69
CA THR A 137 -8.94 -0.50 -19.03
C THR A 137 -7.75 0.45 -19.13
N ILE A 138 -6.70 0.22 -18.34
CA ILE A 138 -5.45 0.99 -18.37
C ILE A 138 -4.26 0.07 -18.67
N SER A 139 -3.22 0.62 -19.30
CA SER A 139 -1.93 -0.04 -19.50
C SER A 139 -1.11 -0.12 -18.20
N ILE A 140 -0.01 -0.88 -18.22
CA ILE A 140 0.97 -0.91 -17.14
C ILE A 140 1.54 0.50 -16.93
N GLU A 141 1.87 1.19 -18.02
CA GLU A 141 2.48 2.52 -18.01
C GLU A 141 1.53 3.55 -17.37
N GLN A 142 0.24 3.48 -17.72
CA GLN A 142 -0.81 4.29 -17.08
C GLN A 142 -0.98 3.96 -15.59
N LEU A 143 -0.87 2.68 -15.21
CA LEU A 143 -0.88 2.30 -13.80
C LEU A 143 0.34 2.88 -13.07
N GLU A 144 1.54 2.76 -13.62
CA GLU A 144 2.76 3.33 -13.03
C GLU A 144 2.67 4.85 -12.87
N GLU A 145 2.17 5.54 -13.89
CA GLU A 145 1.97 6.99 -13.84
C GLU A 145 0.95 7.37 -12.76
N ALA A 146 -0.17 6.66 -12.66
CA ALA A 146 -1.19 6.92 -11.64
C ALA A 146 -0.64 6.71 -10.22
N MET A 147 0.20 5.68 -10.05
CA MET A 147 0.85 5.39 -8.78
C MET A 147 1.86 6.47 -8.40
N HIS A 148 2.61 7.01 -9.38
CA HIS A 148 3.58 8.07 -9.17
C HIS A 148 2.91 9.42 -8.85
N LEU A 149 1.91 9.83 -9.66
CA LEU A 149 1.22 11.12 -9.50
C LEU A 149 0.35 11.19 -8.25
N GLY A 150 -0.13 10.05 -7.75
CA GLY A 150 -0.90 10.02 -6.52
C GLY A 150 -0.13 10.58 -5.31
N GLU A 151 1.21 10.57 -5.33
CA GLU A 151 2.05 10.84 -4.14
C GLU A 151 1.63 9.98 -2.93
N LEU A 152 1.00 8.84 -3.19
CA LEU A 152 0.27 8.13 -2.16
C LEU A 152 1.29 7.30 -1.37
N GLY A 153 1.20 7.49 -0.06
CA GLY A 153 2.29 7.25 0.86
C GLY A 153 2.91 5.86 0.82
N GLN A 154 4.22 5.83 1.06
CA GLN A 154 4.92 4.61 1.39
C GLN A 154 4.53 4.14 2.79
N GLN A 155 4.20 2.86 2.91
CA GLN A 155 3.96 2.19 4.18
C GLN A 155 5.15 1.30 4.57
N PHE A 156 5.31 1.11 5.87
CA PHE A 156 6.22 0.18 6.50
C PHE A 156 5.38 -0.83 7.28
N PHE A 157 5.21 -2.02 6.70
CA PHE A 157 4.44 -3.11 7.27
C PHE A 157 5.33 -4.00 8.13
N ILE A 158 4.94 -4.17 9.39
CA ILE A 158 5.62 -5.00 10.38
C ILE A 158 4.87 -6.33 10.48
N LYS A 159 5.57 -7.42 10.16
CA LYS A 159 4.96 -8.74 9.95
C LYS A 159 5.33 -9.73 11.06
N SER A 160 6.61 -9.91 11.35
CA SER A 160 7.09 -11.03 12.20
C SER A 160 7.16 -10.68 13.69
N GLU A 161 7.00 -11.68 14.57
CA GLU A 161 7.23 -11.53 16.02
C GLU A 161 8.56 -10.86 16.35
N LYS A 162 9.60 -11.22 15.59
CA LYS A 162 10.93 -10.61 15.70
C LYS A 162 10.91 -9.12 15.42
N ALA A 163 10.21 -8.66 14.37
CA ALA A 163 10.06 -7.24 14.10
C ALA A 163 9.25 -6.52 15.20
N PHE A 164 8.15 -7.11 15.66
CA PHE A 164 7.37 -6.59 16.79
C PHE A 164 8.22 -6.46 18.07
N SER A 165 9.08 -7.43 18.38
CA SER A 165 9.96 -7.38 19.56
C SER A 165 10.98 -6.23 19.54
N LYS A 166 11.26 -5.67 18.36
CA LYS A 166 12.18 -4.54 18.16
C LYS A 166 11.47 -3.21 18.03
N LEU A 167 10.15 -3.20 18.02
CA LEU A 167 9.35 -1.99 17.92
C LEU A 167 9.12 -1.40 19.31
N LYS A 168 9.62 -0.19 19.53
CA LYS A 168 9.49 0.53 20.79
C LYS A 168 8.55 1.71 20.62
N PHE A 169 7.46 1.74 21.39
CA PHE A 169 6.60 2.91 21.49
C PHE A 169 7.34 4.07 22.16
N ILE A 170 7.20 5.27 21.60
CA ILE A 170 7.84 6.50 22.08
C ILE A 170 6.80 7.42 22.70
N GLU A 171 5.77 7.79 21.93
CA GLU A 171 4.72 8.72 22.36
C GLU A 171 3.49 8.61 21.44
N ALA A 172 2.39 9.23 21.85
CA ALA A 172 1.24 9.46 20.98
C ALA A 172 0.88 10.96 20.97
N LYS A 173 0.58 11.49 19.79
CA LYS A 173 0.21 12.89 19.58
C LYS A 173 -1.22 12.96 19.08
N GLN A 174 -2.05 13.76 19.72
CA GLN A 174 -3.40 14.05 19.22
C GLN A 174 -3.31 14.76 17.87
N VAL A 175 -4.26 14.45 16.99
CA VAL A 175 -4.40 15.04 15.66
C VAL A 175 -5.82 15.58 15.54
N ASP A 176 -5.91 16.88 15.28
CA ASP A 176 -7.18 17.57 15.06
C ASP A 176 -7.72 17.24 13.66
N CYS A 177 -8.95 16.72 13.61
CA CYS A 177 -9.59 16.42 12.34
C CYS A 177 -9.87 17.67 11.50
N ALA A 178 -10.14 18.82 12.11
CA ALA A 178 -10.37 20.08 11.40
C ALA A 178 -9.13 20.51 10.59
N GLU A 179 -7.92 20.15 11.04
CA GLU A 179 -6.68 20.44 10.33
C GLU A 179 -6.33 19.38 9.29
N TYR A 180 -6.41 18.09 9.64
CA TYR A 180 -5.85 17.02 8.81
C TYR A 180 -6.87 16.31 7.92
N TYR A 181 -8.18 16.36 8.21
CA TYR A 181 -9.18 15.78 7.33
C TYR A 181 -9.28 16.51 5.98
N PRO A 182 -9.22 17.85 5.90
CA PRO A 182 -9.16 18.55 4.61
C PRO A 182 -7.95 18.15 3.77
N LYS A 183 -6.78 17.92 4.41
CA LYS A 183 -5.55 17.47 3.74
C LYS A 183 -5.70 16.05 3.18
N LYS A 184 -6.23 15.12 3.99
CA LYS A 184 -6.59 13.74 3.57
C LYS A 184 -7.51 13.78 2.35
N SER A 185 -8.59 14.55 2.43
CA SER A 185 -9.58 14.68 1.35
C SER A 185 -9.01 15.31 0.07
N ALA A 186 -8.17 16.33 0.20
CA ALA A 186 -7.50 16.96 -0.92
C ALA A 186 -6.53 16.00 -1.63
N ARG A 187 -5.77 15.20 -0.88
CA ARG A 187 -4.88 14.17 -1.45
C ARG A 187 -5.68 13.12 -2.23
N ASP A 188 -6.73 12.57 -1.63
CA ASP A 188 -7.59 11.59 -2.29
C ASP A 188 -8.24 12.16 -3.56
N SER A 189 -8.67 13.42 -3.52
CA SER A 189 -9.28 14.09 -4.68
C SER A 189 -8.28 14.35 -5.78
N LYS A 190 -7.07 14.84 -5.45
CA LYS A 190 -5.97 15.03 -6.41
C LYS A 190 -5.58 13.71 -7.08
N ALA A 191 -5.51 12.61 -6.32
CA ALA A 191 -5.20 11.29 -6.87
C ALA A 191 -6.28 10.82 -7.85
N ARG A 192 -7.57 11.02 -7.51
CA ARG A 192 -8.69 10.69 -8.42
C ARG A 192 -8.70 11.55 -9.68
N GLU A 193 -8.44 12.85 -9.57
CA GLU A 193 -8.37 13.76 -10.72
C GLU A 193 -7.20 13.40 -11.66
N SER A 194 -6.04 13.10 -11.07
CA SER A 194 -4.85 12.66 -11.82
C SER A 194 -5.14 11.37 -12.56
N TYR A 195 -5.77 10.39 -11.90
CA TYR A 195 -6.19 9.15 -12.53
C TYR A 195 -7.24 9.35 -13.62
N SER A 196 -8.25 10.21 -13.40
CA SER A 196 -9.25 10.51 -14.42
C SER A 196 -8.61 11.05 -15.69
N THR A 197 -7.55 11.86 -15.55
CA THR A 197 -6.80 12.40 -16.68
C THR A 197 -6.02 11.30 -17.42
N ILE A 198 -5.38 10.40 -16.68
CA ILE A 198 -4.65 9.26 -17.24
C ILE A 198 -5.60 8.32 -17.99
N ALA A 199 -6.76 8.02 -17.39
CA ALA A 199 -7.73 7.07 -17.93
C ALA A 199 -8.65 7.65 -19.01
N ASP A 200 -8.58 8.95 -19.28
CA ASP A 200 -9.43 9.63 -20.29
C ASP A 200 -9.08 9.21 -21.73
N ALA A 201 -7.85 8.71 -21.93
CA ALA A 201 -7.39 8.23 -23.23
C ALA A 201 -6.80 6.83 -23.15
N MET A 202 -7.07 6.02 -24.17
CA MET A 202 -6.42 4.74 -24.35
C MET A 202 -4.95 4.96 -24.73
N ASP A 203 -4.03 4.37 -23.95
CA ASP A 203 -2.62 4.31 -24.30
C ASP A 203 -2.37 3.32 -25.43
N LYS A 204 -2.37 3.81 -26.67
CA LYS A 204 -2.21 3.00 -27.88
C LYS A 204 -0.87 2.25 -27.97
N LYS A 205 0.12 2.63 -27.17
CA LYS A 205 1.46 2.01 -27.16
C LYS A 205 1.75 1.23 -25.89
N GLY A 206 0.89 1.37 -24.89
CA GLY A 206 1.04 0.73 -23.60
C GLY A 206 0.83 -0.77 -23.66
N THR A 207 1.38 -1.44 -22.66
CA THR A 207 1.19 -2.87 -22.46
C THR A 207 -0.03 -3.09 -21.59
N TYR A 208 -1.02 -3.83 -22.08
CA TYR A 208 -2.22 -4.18 -21.30
C TYR A 208 -2.11 -5.58 -20.72
N LEU A 209 -2.98 -5.89 -19.74
CA LEU A 209 -3.04 -7.23 -19.13
C LEU A 209 -3.24 -8.33 -20.17
N ILE A 210 -4.06 -8.09 -21.20
CA ILE A 210 -4.26 -9.03 -22.30
C ILE A 210 -2.99 -9.33 -23.08
N ASP A 211 -2.08 -8.35 -23.21
CA ASP A 211 -0.82 -8.54 -23.91
C ASP A 211 0.15 -9.39 -23.10
N LEU A 212 0.11 -9.27 -21.77
CA LEU A 212 0.86 -10.15 -20.86
C LEU A 212 0.37 -11.60 -20.97
N VAL A 213 -0.94 -11.81 -20.87
CA VAL A 213 -1.56 -13.15 -20.94
C VAL A 213 -1.30 -13.81 -22.30
N ARG A 214 -1.36 -13.03 -23.40
CA ARG A 214 -1.09 -13.56 -24.75
C ARG A 214 0.35 -13.99 -24.97
N LYS A 215 1.33 -13.35 -24.33
CA LYS A 215 2.76 -13.68 -24.47
C LYS A 215 3.15 -14.97 -23.73
N GLU A 216 2.30 -15.45 -22.81
CA GLU A 216 2.52 -16.70 -22.07
C GLU A 216 2.08 -17.95 -22.86
N GLN A 217 1.30 -17.78 -23.93
CA GLN A 217 0.83 -18.84 -24.82
C GLN A 217 1.80 -19.07 -25.98
#